data_AF-A0A0F7F9G6-F1
#
_entry.id   AF-A0A0F7F9G6-F1
#
_cell.length_a   1.000
_cell.length_b   1.000
_cell.length_c   1.000
_cell.angle_alpha   90.00
_cell.angle_beta   90.00
_cell.angle_gamma   90.00
#
_symmetry.space_group_name_H-M   'P 1'
#
loop_
_entity.id
_entity.type
_entity.pdbx_description
1 polymer ?
#
loop_
_entity_poly.entity_id
_entity_poly.type
_entity_poly.pdbx_seq_one_letter_code
_entity_poly.pdbx_strand_id
1 'polypeptide(L)'
;MKFQTIITKSLSAISRRVSTAAINKTVEIKNQGNDKSSYQVTTSFHVITVEIKKELSDLTDKISSVGISYMELQKIEGRVISFIIDEFEKHKSYLGNTNRFWQNNKSKFNSFLDDEIDDVTSAFNIRMLVLKQNAKSRRRKALWEIGKMVLSGIIGGLITLYLRIKFSP
;
A
#
# COMPACT_ATOMS: atom_id res chain seq x y z
N MET A 1 -12.34 0.05 -17.06
CA MET A 1 -11.39 -0.93 -16.48
C MET A 1 -11.59 -0.94 -14.96
N LYS A 2 -11.81 -2.10 -14.31
CA LYS A 2 -12.10 -2.13 -12.86
C LYS A 2 -10.88 -1.65 -12.06
N PHE A 3 -11.08 -0.78 -11.06
CA PHE A 3 -10.00 -0.21 -10.25
C PHE A 3 -9.06 -1.28 -9.65
N GLN A 4 -9.62 -2.41 -9.22
CA GLN A 4 -8.87 -3.56 -8.74
C GLN A 4 -7.90 -4.16 -9.77
N THR A 5 -8.27 -4.15 -11.06
CA THR A 5 -7.40 -4.62 -12.15
C THR A 5 -6.22 -3.66 -12.37
N ILE A 6 -6.42 -2.36 -12.17
CA ILE A 6 -5.36 -1.35 -12.27
C ILE A 6 -4.33 -1.58 -11.17
N ILE A 7 -4.78 -1.81 -9.93
CA ILE A 7 -3.88 -2.09 -8.80
C ILE A 7 -3.10 -3.38 -9.03
N THR A 8 -3.75 -4.48 -9.45
CA THR A 8 -3.04 -5.73 -9.75
C THR A 8 -1.99 -5.55 -10.86
N LYS A 9 -2.31 -4.84 -11.94
CA LYS A 9 -1.34 -4.54 -13.00
C LYS A 9 -0.19 -3.66 -12.51
N SER A 10 -0.49 -2.69 -11.65
CA SER A 10 0.52 -1.79 -11.07
C SER A 10 1.48 -2.58 -10.18
N LEU A 11 0.98 -3.43 -9.28
CA LEU A 11 1.81 -4.30 -8.44
C LEU A 11 2.65 -5.28 -9.28
N SER A 12 2.10 -5.85 -10.35
CA SER A 12 2.88 -6.69 -11.27
C SER A 12 3.99 -5.91 -11.98
N ALA A 13 3.75 -4.66 -12.37
CA ALA A 13 4.77 -3.81 -12.96
C ALA A 13 5.85 -3.38 -11.94
N ILE A 14 5.47 -3.20 -10.67
CA ILE A 14 6.40 -2.94 -9.56
C ILE A 14 7.26 -4.18 -9.31
N SER A 15 6.66 -5.37 -9.18
CA SER A 15 7.36 -6.66 -9.03
C SER A 15 8.51 -6.81 -10.04
N ARG A 16 8.22 -6.54 -11.32
CA ARG A 16 9.23 -6.65 -12.39
C ARG A 16 10.40 -5.69 -12.15
N ARG A 17 10.12 -4.42 -11.85
CA ARG A 17 11.17 -3.39 -11.65
C ARG A 17 12.03 -3.69 -10.42
N VAL A 18 11.40 -4.04 -9.30
CA VAL A 18 12.06 -4.42 -8.04
C VAL A 18 12.94 -5.66 -8.26
N SER A 19 12.38 -6.70 -8.89
CA SER A 19 13.14 -7.92 -9.19
C SER A 19 14.35 -7.64 -10.09
N THR A 20 14.18 -6.83 -11.14
CA THR A 20 15.29 -6.45 -12.03
C THR A 20 16.37 -5.66 -11.29
N ALA A 21 16.01 -4.71 -10.43
CA ALA A 21 16.98 -3.95 -9.65
C ALA A 21 17.79 -4.85 -8.70
N ALA A 22 17.10 -5.76 -8.00
CA ALA A 22 17.74 -6.70 -7.09
C ALA A 22 18.69 -7.66 -7.84
N ILE A 23 18.27 -8.19 -8.99
CA ILE A 23 19.10 -9.06 -9.84
C ILE A 23 20.31 -8.30 -10.40
N ASN A 24 20.13 -7.07 -10.86
CA ASN A 24 21.26 -6.27 -11.36
C ASN A 24 22.30 -6.05 -10.25
N LYS A 25 21.86 -5.81 -9.02
CA LYS A 25 22.77 -5.66 -7.88
C LYS A 25 23.46 -6.98 -7.52
N THR A 26 22.77 -8.11 -7.53
CA THR A 26 23.41 -9.41 -7.25
C THR A 26 24.46 -9.76 -8.29
N VAL A 27 24.23 -9.42 -9.56
CA VAL A 27 25.21 -9.57 -10.65
C VAL A 27 26.40 -8.63 -10.47
N GLU A 28 26.18 -7.37 -10.12
CA GLU A 28 27.26 -6.41 -9.83
C GLU A 28 28.18 -6.90 -8.71
N ILE A 29 27.60 -7.36 -7.60
CA ILE A 29 28.35 -7.88 -6.45
C ILE A 29 29.07 -9.19 -6.80
N LYS A 30 28.46 -10.03 -7.65
CA LYS A 30 29.11 -11.22 -8.19
C LYS A 30 30.34 -10.88 -9.03
N ASN A 31 30.26 -9.85 -9.87
CA ASN A 31 31.38 -9.37 -10.67
C ASN A 31 32.53 -8.80 -9.82
N GLN A 32 32.23 -8.36 -8.59
CA GLN A 32 33.21 -7.92 -7.59
C GLN A 32 33.83 -9.09 -6.79
N GLY A 33 33.49 -10.36 -7.10
CA GLY A 33 34.02 -11.54 -6.43
C GLY A 33 33.34 -11.89 -5.10
N ASN A 34 32.24 -11.23 -4.75
CA ASN A 34 31.54 -11.39 -3.46
C ASN A 34 30.29 -12.28 -3.57
N ASP A 35 30.28 -13.23 -4.50
CA ASP A 35 29.12 -13.98 -4.99
C ASP A 35 28.46 -14.96 -4.01
N LYS A 36 29.06 -15.16 -2.83
CA LYS A 36 28.58 -16.05 -1.76
C LYS A 36 28.70 -15.43 -0.37
N SER A 37 28.75 -14.10 -0.31
CA SER A 37 28.98 -13.36 0.91
C SER A 37 27.69 -13.02 1.66
N SER A 38 27.81 -12.76 2.96
CA SER A 38 26.74 -12.15 3.76
C SER A 38 26.28 -10.81 3.17
N TYR A 39 27.26 -10.07 2.64
CA TYR A 39 27.12 -8.77 2.02
C TYR A 39 26.25 -8.78 0.76
N GLN A 40 26.38 -9.78 -0.11
CA GLN A 40 25.59 -9.87 -1.33
C GLN A 40 24.08 -9.95 -1.05
N VAL A 41 23.70 -10.80 -0.11
CA VAL A 41 22.29 -11.04 0.19
C VAL A 41 21.69 -9.87 0.94
N THR A 42 22.34 -9.39 2.00
CA THR A 42 21.89 -8.21 2.75
C THR A 42 21.73 -7.00 1.84
N THR A 43 22.72 -6.74 0.96
CA THR A 43 22.63 -5.63 0.00
C THR A 43 21.51 -5.83 -1.01
N SER A 44 21.30 -7.05 -1.52
CA SER A 44 20.23 -7.29 -2.49
C SER A 44 18.82 -7.17 -1.89
N PHE A 45 18.63 -7.56 -0.62
CA PHE A 45 17.37 -7.34 0.10
C PHE A 45 17.17 -5.87 0.43
N HIS A 46 18.23 -5.16 0.82
CA HIS A 46 18.16 -3.73 1.02
C HIS A 46 17.73 -2.98 -0.25
N VAL A 47 18.23 -3.39 -1.43
CA VAL A 47 17.77 -2.84 -2.73
C VAL A 47 16.27 -3.08 -2.92
N ILE A 48 15.76 -4.27 -2.58
CA ILE A 48 14.33 -4.57 -2.65
C ILE A 48 13.53 -3.65 -1.73
N THR A 49 13.97 -3.48 -0.48
CA THR A 49 13.33 -2.59 0.51
C THR A 49 13.23 -1.17 -0.03
N VAL A 50 14.33 -0.61 -0.54
CA VAL A 50 14.38 0.75 -1.06
C VAL A 50 13.45 0.91 -2.28
N GLU A 51 13.51 -0.02 -3.24
CA GLU A 51 12.70 0.07 -4.46
C GLU A 51 11.20 -0.15 -4.18
N ILE A 52 10.83 -1.09 -3.31
CA ILE A 52 9.44 -1.28 -2.92
C ILE A 52 8.91 -0.02 -2.21
N LYS A 53 9.66 0.55 -1.25
CA LYS A 53 9.24 1.79 -0.56
C LYS A 53 8.98 2.93 -1.54
N LYS A 54 9.89 3.11 -2.51
CA LYS A 54 9.76 4.14 -3.56
C LYS A 54 8.55 3.91 -4.45
N GLU A 55 8.37 2.70 -4.96
CA GLU A 55 7.26 2.39 -5.88
C GLU A 55 5.89 2.40 -5.17
N LEU A 56 5.83 1.93 -3.92
CA LEU A 56 4.62 2.02 -3.11
C LEU A 56 4.31 3.46 -2.70
N SER A 57 5.33 4.28 -2.47
CA SER A 57 5.19 5.73 -2.28
C SER A 57 4.49 6.36 -3.49
N ASP A 58 5.03 6.14 -4.70
CA ASP A 58 4.45 6.67 -5.93
C ASP A 58 3.02 6.16 -6.17
N LEU A 59 2.77 4.87 -5.85
CA LEU A 59 1.43 4.29 -5.96
C LEU A 59 0.45 4.93 -4.97
N THR A 60 0.86 5.17 -3.73
CA THR A 60 0.00 5.82 -2.72
C THR A 60 -0.28 7.27 -3.06
N ASP A 61 0.68 7.99 -3.65
CA ASP A 61 0.49 9.38 -4.10
C ASP A 61 -0.52 9.45 -5.26
N LYS A 62 -0.41 8.53 -6.23
CA LYS A 62 -1.40 8.38 -7.33
C LYS A 62 -2.79 7.96 -6.83
N ILE A 63 -2.86 7.14 -5.78
CA ILE A 63 -4.14 6.78 -5.14
C ILE A 63 -4.75 7.99 -4.44
N SER A 64 -3.92 8.80 -3.77
CA SER A 64 -4.35 10.02 -3.07
C SER A 64 -5.10 10.97 -4.01
N SER A 65 -4.56 11.19 -5.21
CA SER A 65 -5.12 12.11 -6.20
C SER A 65 -6.46 11.66 -6.78
N VAL A 66 -6.74 10.35 -6.81
CA VAL A 66 -7.98 9.80 -7.39
C VAL A 66 -9.17 9.88 -6.42
N GLY A 67 -8.91 10.02 -5.11
CA GLY A 67 -9.97 10.21 -4.13
C GLY A 67 -10.80 8.96 -3.82
N ILE A 68 -10.10 7.88 -3.44
CA ILE A 68 -10.65 6.54 -3.26
C ILE A 68 -11.45 6.38 -1.96
N SER A 69 -12.45 5.49 -1.98
CA SER A 69 -13.26 5.18 -0.80
C SER A 69 -12.49 4.40 0.28
N TYR A 70 -12.92 4.52 1.54
CA TYR A 70 -12.29 3.82 2.66
C TYR A 70 -12.26 2.29 2.50
N MET A 71 -13.35 1.70 1.99
CA MET A 71 -13.43 0.24 1.76
C MET A 71 -12.45 -0.22 0.69
N GLU A 72 -12.26 0.57 -0.36
CA GLU A 72 -11.28 0.26 -1.40
C GLU A 72 -9.86 0.41 -0.89
N LEU A 73 -9.58 1.42 -0.05
CA LEU A 73 -8.28 1.57 0.62
C LEU A 73 -7.93 0.35 1.49
N GLN A 74 -8.89 -0.22 2.23
CA GLN A 74 -8.65 -1.46 3.00
C GLN A 74 -8.32 -2.66 2.09
N LYS A 75 -8.99 -2.78 0.93
CA LYS A 75 -8.68 -3.84 -0.04
C LYS A 75 -7.29 -3.66 -0.66
N ILE A 76 -6.89 -2.42 -0.94
CA ILE A 76 -5.55 -2.10 -1.44
C ILE A 76 -4.51 -2.45 -0.40
N GLU A 77 -4.71 -2.05 0.86
CA GLU A 77 -3.81 -2.33 1.96
C GLU A 77 -3.52 -3.83 2.10
N GLY A 78 -4.56 -4.66 2.18
CA GLY A 78 -4.37 -6.11 2.27
C GLY A 78 -3.58 -6.68 1.08
N ARG A 79 -3.86 -6.20 -0.14
CA ARG A 79 -3.13 -6.63 -1.35
C ARG A 79 -1.68 -6.19 -1.36
N VAL A 80 -1.39 -4.97 -0.91
CA VAL A 80 -0.02 -4.45 -0.86
C VAL A 80 0.79 -5.18 0.21
N ILE A 81 0.21 -5.48 1.36
CA ILE A 81 0.88 -6.27 2.41
C ILE A 81 1.22 -7.68 1.90
N SER A 82 0.26 -8.37 1.27
CA SER A 82 0.54 -9.67 0.64
C SER A 82 1.63 -9.56 -0.42
N PHE A 83 1.57 -8.52 -1.27
CA PHE A 83 2.58 -8.27 -2.29
C PHE A 83 3.98 -8.08 -1.70
N ILE A 84 4.13 -7.33 -0.60
CA ILE A 84 5.43 -7.14 0.06
C ILE A 84 5.99 -8.50 0.47
N ILE A 85 5.21 -9.29 1.22
CA ILE A 85 5.63 -10.62 1.70
C ILE A 85 6.03 -11.52 0.52
N ASP A 86 5.21 -11.55 -0.53
CA ASP A 86 5.44 -12.38 -1.72
C ASP A 86 6.74 -11.99 -2.45
N GLU A 87 7.08 -10.70 -2.55
CA GLU A 87 8.33 -10.26 -3.20
C GLU A 87 9.57 -10.66 -2.40
N PHE A 88 9.52 -10.56 -1.06
CA PHE A 88 10.63 -10.98 -0.21
C PHE A 88 10.83 -12.50 -0.24
N GLU A 89 9.76 -13.30 -0.18
CA GLU A 89 9.84 -14.76 -0.31
C GLU A 89 10.32 -15.19 -1.71
N LYS A 90 9.86 -14.52 -2.77
CA LYS A 90 10.33 -14.75 -4.14
C LYS A 90 11.82 -14.49 -4.27
N HIS A 91 12.33 -13.39 -3.71
CA HIS A 91 13.77 -13.09 -3.75
C HIS A 91 14.60 -14.03 -2.88
N LYS A 92 14.07 -14.42 -1.72
CA LYS A 92 14.65 -15.47 -0.87
C LYS A 92 14.77 -16.79 -1.62
N SER A 93 13.76 -17.19 -2.39
CA SER A 93 13.81 -18.39 -3.23
C SER A 93 14.88 -18.27 -4.34
N TYR A 94 14.96 -17.11 -5.00
CA TYR A 94 15.99 -16.82 -5.99
C TYR A 94 17.43 -16.94 -5.41
N LEU A 95 17.65 -16.41 -4.22
CA LEU A 95 18.94 -16.48 -3.54
C LEU A 95 19.22 -17.85 -2.91
N GLY A 96 18.19 -18.54 -2.40
CA GLY A 96 18.30 -19.88 -1.82
C GLY A 96 18.80 -20.92 -2.83
N ASN A 97 18.47 -20.73 -4.10
CA ASN A 97 18.99 -21.56 -5.21
C ASN A 97 20.46 -21.27 -5.55
N THR A 98 21.00 -20.11 -5.13
CA THR A 98 22.33 -19.65 -5.55
C THR A 98 23.35 -19.57 -4.42
N ASN A 99 22.94 -19.49 -3.14
CA ASN A 99 23.85 -19.18 -2.04
C ASN A 99 23.62 -20.05 -0.78
N ARG A 100 24.52 -21.02 -0.54
CA ARG A 100 24.48 -21.96 0.61
C ARG A 100 24.77 -21.31 1.98
N PHE A 101 25.31 -20.09 2.00
CA PHE A 101 25.76 -19.42 3.23
C PHE A 101 24.66 -19.29 4.31
N TRP A 102 23.40 -19.15 3.91
CA TRP A 102 22.28 -18.86 4.81
C TRP A 102 21.59 -20.08 5.40
N GLN A 103 21.82 -21.27 4.83
CA GLN A 103 21.28 -22.51 5.40
C GLN A 103 21.81 -22.72 6.84
N ASN A 104 23.04 -22.26 7.11
CA ASN A 104 23.68 -22.38 8.42
C ASN A 104 23.29 -21.27 9.41
N ASN A 105 22.66 -20.18 8.96
CA ASN A 105 22.30 -19.01 9.79
C ASN A 105 20.81 -18.63 9.67
N LYS A 106 19.94 -19.63 9.45
CA LYS A 106 18.53 -19.45 9.10
C LYS A 106 17.75 -18.55 10.07
N SER A 107 18.00 -18.67 11.38
CA SER A 107 17.30 -17.85 12.39
C SER A 107 17.65 -16.36 12.29
N LYS A 108 18.94 -16.01 12.22
CA LYS A 108 19.39 -14.61 12.06
C LYS A 108 18.91 -14.02 10.74
N PHE A 109 18.90 -14.83 9.70
CA PHE A 109 18.43 -14.41 8.39
C PHE A 109 16.92 -14.15 8.35
N ASN A 110 16.12 -15.01 8.97
CA ASN A 110 14.68 -14.78 9.07
C ASN A 110 14.39 -13.50 9.88
N SER A 111 15.06 -13.28 11.01
CA SER A 111 14.92 -12.04 11.78
C SER A 111 15.25 -10.80 10.93
N PHE A 112 16.33 -10.85 10.15
CA PHE A 112 16.68 -9.77 9.23
C PHE A 112 15.60 -9.54 8.16
N LEU A 113 15.03 -10.60 7.59
CA LEU A 113 13.93 -10.47 6.63
C LEU A 113 12.67 -9.90 7.26
N ASP A 114 12.35 -10.33 8.47
CA ASP A 114 11.20 -9.82 9.22
C ASP A 114 11.38 -8.31 9.48
N ASP A 115 12.58 -7.87 9.88
CA ASP A 115 12.90 -6.45 10.06
C ASP A 115 12.74 -5.64 8.76
N GLU A 116 13.22 -6.15 7.62
CA GLU A 116 13.10 -5.49 6.32
C GLU A 116 11.63 -5.43 5.85
N ILE A 117 10.87 -6.51 6.04
CA ILE A 117 9.43 -6.56 5.73
C ILE A 117 8.66 -5.57 6.61
N ASP A 118 8.96 -5.53 7.91
CA ASP A 118 8.32 -4.61 8.86
C ASP A 118 8.64 -3.16 8.54
N ASP A 119 9.85 -2.86 8.09
CA ASP A 119 10.26 -1.52 7.68
C ASP A 119 9.48 -1.03 6.43
N VAL A 120 9.35 -1.87 5.40
CA VAL A 120 8.52 -1.56 4.23
C VAL A 120 7.04 -1.43 4.61
N THR A 121 6.54 -2.37 5.40
CA THR A 121 5.13 -2.43 5.81
C THR A 121 4.75 -1.23 6.66
N SER A 122 5.60 -0.83 7.60
CA SER A 122 5.40 0.35 8.45
C SER A 122 5.38 1.64 7.62
N ALA A 123 6.33 1.80 6.70
CA ALA A 123 6.38 2.97 5.81
C ALA A 123 5.10 3.09 4.95
N PHE A 124 4.60 1.96 4.43
CA PHE A 124 3.35 1.92 3.69
C PHE A 124 2.13 2.20 4.58
N ASN A 125 2.07 1.58 5.76
CA ASN A 125 0.95 1.73 6.69
C ASN A 125 0.76 3.18 7.16
N ILE A 126 1.84 3.91 7.43
CA ILE A 126 1.77 5.34 7.79
C ILE A 126 1.04 6.13 6.69
N ARG A 127 1.44 5.94 5.43
CA ARG A 127 0.80 6.62 4.30
C ARG A 127 -0.65 6.19 4.10
N MET A 128 -0.93 4.90 4.27
CA MET A 128 -2.28 4.36 4.18
C MET A 128 -3.20 4.91 5.28
N LEU A 129 -2.69 5.10 6.50
CA LEU A 129 -3.42 5.73 7.60
C LEU A 129 -3.81 7.17 7.27
N VAL A 130 -2.89 7.95 6.71
CA VAL A 130 -3.17 9.32 6.25
C VAL A 130 -4.28 9.33 5.19
N LEU A 131 -4.20 8.43 4.20
CA LEU A 131 -5.23 8.30 3.16
C LEU A 131 -6.60 7.91 3.73
N LYS A 132 -6.63 6.95 4.65
CA LYS A 132 -7.85 6.50 5.34
C LYS A 132 -8.47 7.62 6.17
N GLN A 133 -7.66 8.40 6.88
CA GLN A 133 -8.14 9.55 7.66
C GLN A 133 -8.75 10.62 6.74
N ASN A 134 -8.11 10.89 5.61
CA ASN A 134 -8.63 11.81 4.58
C ASN A 134 -9.91 11.29 3.91
N ALA A 135 -10.04 9.99 3.68
CA ALA A 135 -11.29 9.39 3.19
C ALA A 135 -12.42 9.47 4.22
N LYS A 136 -12.12 9.22 5.50
CA LYS A 136 -13.09 9.30 6.60
C LYS A 136 -13.57 10.73 6.84
N SER A 137 -12.69 11.73 6.76
CA SER A 137 -13.06 13.14 6.92
C SER A 137 -13.97 13.62 5.78
N ARG A 138 -13.67 13.27 4.52
CA ARG A 138 -14.54 13.53 3.36
C ARG A 138 -15.92 12.92 3.54
N ARG A 139 -16.00 11.66 3.97
CA ARG A 139 -17.28 10.97 4.23
C ARG A 139 -18.09 11.66 5.33
N ARG A 140 -17.46 12.10 6.43
CA ARG A 140 -18.15 12.85 7.49
C ARG A 140 -18.71 14.18 6.99
N LYS A 141 -17.94 14.93 6.18
CA LYS A 141 -18.41 16.19 5.57
C LYS A 141 -19.63 15.95 4.67
N ALA A 142 -19.60 14.93 3.81
CA ALA A 142 -20.72 14.59 2.94
C ALA A 142 -21.98 14.22 3.73
N LEU A 143 -21.85 13.39 4.78
CA LEU A 143 -22.96 13.03 5.66
C LEU A 143 -23.52 14.24 6.42
N TRP A 144 -22.66 15.18 6.82
CA TRP A 144 -23.08 16.41 7.47
C TRP A 144 -23.89 17.32 6.53
N GLU A 145 -23.46 17.48 5.27
CA GLU A 145 -24.20 18.25 4.27
C GLU A 145 -25.54 17.60 3.91
N ILE A 146 -25.59 16.27 3.78
CA ILE A 146 -26.86 15.53 3.61
C ILE A 146 -27.76 15.75 4.83
N GLY A 147 -27.21 15.70 6.04
CA GLY A 147 -27.95 15.97 7.28
C GLY A 147 -28.56 17.37 7.30
N LYS A 148 -27.81 18.40 6.88
CA LYS A 148 -28.32 19.77 6.73
C LYS A 148 -29.43 19.85 5.70
N MET A 149 -29.27 19.21 4.53
CA MET A 149 -30.31 19.18 3.49
C MET A 149 -31.60 18.57 4.02
N VAL A 150 -31.52 17.42 4.70
CA VAL A 150 -32.67 16.74 5.29
C VAL A 150 -33.34 17.63 6.36
N LEU A 151 -32.57 18.25 7.26
CA LEU A 151 -33.10 19.18 8.26
C LEU A 151 -33.82 20.38 7.61
N SER A 152 -33.21 20.97 6.57
CA SER A 152 -33.80 22.11 5.86
C SER A 152 -35.11 21.75 5.16
N GLY A 153 -35.20 20.55 4.59
CA GLY A 153 -36.44 20.03 3.99
C GLY A 153 -37.56 19.81 5.01
N ILE A 154 -37.25 19.28 6.19
CA ILE A 154 -38.22 19.09 7.28
C ILE A 154 -38.75 20.45 7.78
N ILE A 155 -37.85 21.42 8.00
CA ILE A 155 -38.23 22.77 8.45
C ILE A 155 -39.12 23.46 7.40
N GLY A 156 -38.74 23.41 6.11
CA GLY A 156 -39.54 23.95 5.02
C GLY A 156 -40.92 23.29 4.89
N GLY A 157 -40.99 21.97 5.08
CA GLY A 157 -42.26 21.22 5.09
C GLY A 157 -43.19 21.62 6.24
N LEU A 158 -42.64 21.77 7.46
CA LEU A 158 -43.40 22.20 8.64
C LEU A 158 -43.92 23.63 8.51
N ILE A 159 -43.12 24.55 7.98
CA ILE A 159 -43.54 25.94 7.72
C ILE A 159 -44.67 25.96 6.68
N THR A 160 -44.53 25.19 5.61
CA THR A 160 -45.56 25.11 4.55
C THR A 160 -46.87 24.54 5.08
N LEU A 161 -46.81 23.50 5.93
CA LEU A 161 -47.97 22.91 6.57
C LEU A 161 -48.65 23.88 7.55
N TYR A 162 -47.85 24.60 8.36
CA TYR A 162 -48.36 25.62 9.29
C TYR A 162 -49.06 26.76 8.55
N LEU A 163 -48.47 27.27 7.46
CA LEU A 163 -49.11 28.29 6.62
C LEU A 163 -50.41 27.78 6.01
N ARG A 164 -50.44 26.52 5.55
CA ARG A 164 -51.65 25.90 4.99
C ARG A 164 -52.76 25.76 6.02
N ILE A 165 -52.44 25.41 7.27
CA ILE A 165 -53.45 25.29 8.35
C ILE A 165 -53.97 26.67 8.77
N LYS A 166 -53.10 27.68 8.85
CA LYS A 166 -53.45 29.01 9.35
C LYS A 166 -54.11 29.92 8.32
N PHE A 167 -53.85 29.70 7.02
CA PHE A 167 -54.36 30.49 5.91
C PHE A 167 -55.19 29.66 4.92
N SER A 168 -55.62 28.46 5.30
CA SER A 168 -56.68 27.77 4.55
C SER A 168 -57.99 28.53 4.75
N PRO A 169 -58.71 28.90 3.67
CA PRO A 169 -60.01 29.55 3.75
C PRO A 169 -61.06 28.66 4.43
#